data_AF-A0A8T2QPR6-F1
#
_entry.id   AF-A0A8T2QPR6-F1
#
_cell.length_a   1.000
_cell.length_b   1.000
_cell.length_c   1.000
_cell.angle_alpha   90.00
_cell.angle_beta   90.00
_cell.angle_gamma   90.00
#
_symmetry.space_group_name_H-M   'P 1'
#
loop_
_entity.id
_entity.type
_entity.pdbx_description
1 polymer ?
#
loop_
_entity_poly.entity_id
_entity_poly.type
_entity_poly.pdbx_seq_one_letter_code
_entity_poly.pdbx_strand_id
1 'polypeptide(L)'
;MAEVILAANDLPALNDIMHSELLDIVSQVKELDDGKELFYGVNARNLLVVNSGNDLPVNDLSSVSLELSFIASDADLVILEGMGRAIETNLYALFKCDALKIGMVKHSEVAEFLGGRLLIV
;
A
#
# COMPACT_ATOMS: atom_id res chain seq x y z
N MET A 1 -19.62 5.87 0.81
CA MET A 1 -18.27 6.38 0.47
C MET A 1 -17.28 5.41 1.08
N ALA A 2 -16.24 5.03 0.35
CA ALA A 2 -15.22 4.12 0.88
C ALA A 2 -14.34 4.84 1.91
N GLU A 3 -13.84 4.08 2.88
CA GLU A 3 -12.69 4.45 3.70
C GLU A 3 -11.43 3.84 3.08
N VAL A 4 -10.34 4.59 3.10
CA VAL A 4 -9.08 4.20 2.46
C VAL A 4 -7.98 4.23 3.51
N ILE A 5 -7.32 3.10 3.69
CA ILE A 5 -6.18 2.96 4.60
C ILE A 5 -4.93 2.79 3.74
N LEU A 6 -4.02 3.75 3.81
CA LEU A 6 -2.69 3.66 3.20
C LEU A 6 -1.71 3.10 4.21
N ALA A 7 -1.32 1.84 4.03
CA ALA A 7 -0.31 1.19 4.86
C ALA A 7 1.09 1.38 4.26
N ALA A 8 2.01 1.99 5.01
CA ALA A 8 3.38 2.26 4.58
C ALA A 8 4.42 1.65 5.54
N ASN A 9 5.67 1.55 5.11
CA ASN A 9 6.73 0.93 5.92
C ASN A 9 7.04 1.74 7.18
N ASP A 10 7.47 1.05 8.24
CA ASP A 10 7.97 1.68 9.46
C ASP A 10 9.39 2.27 9.24
N LEU A 11 10.23 1.50 8.55
CA LEU A 11 11.62 1.81 8.31
C LEU A 11 11.94 1.87 6.79
N PRO A 12 13.04 2.55 6.40
CA PRO A 12 13.42 2.67 5.00
C PRO A 12 13.67 1.30 4.35
N ALA A 13 13.09 1.08 3.18
CA ALA A 13 13.37 -0.08 2.35
C ALA A 13 13.54 0.34 0.89
N LEU A 14 14.78 0.34 0.41
CA LEU A 14 15.12 0.89 -0.91
C LEU A 14 14.59 2.34 -1.06
N ASN A 15 13.65 2.53 -1.97
CA ASN A 15 13.01 3.80 -2.28
C ASN A 15 11.51 3.79 -1.94
N ASP A 16 11.06 2.83 -1.13
CA ASP A 16 9.68 2.76 -0.68
C ASP A 16 9.39 3.89 0.30
N ILE A 17 8.19 4.46 0.19
CA ILE A 17 7.72 5.52 1.09
C ILE A 17 7.56 4.97 2.51
N MET A 18 8.12 5.67 3.49
CA MET A 18 7.86 5.40 4.91
C MET A 18 6.53 6.02 5.34
N HIS A 19 5.96 5.48 6.42
CA HIS A 19 4.78 6.02 7.08
C HIS A 19 4.94 7.51 7.45
N SER A 20 6.09 7.89 8.02
CA SER A 20 6.40 9.29 8.36
C SER A 20 6.45 10.20 7.13
N GLU A 21 7.10 9.76 6.05
CA GLU A 21 7.20 10.51 4.80
C GLU A 21 5.83 10.66 4.12
N LEU A 22 5.00 9.62 4.16
CA LEU A 22 3.66 9.66 3.61
C LEU A 22 2.75 10.62 4.39
N LEU A 23 2.85 10.66 5.72
CA LEU A 23 2.17 11.66 6.54
C LEU A 23 2.58 13.08 6.15
N ASP A 24 3.87 13.32 5.96
CA ASP A 24 4.38 14.62 5.54
C ASP A 24 3.83 15.03 4.17
N ILE A 25 3.85 14.12 3.18
CA ILE A 25 3.30 14.37 1.84
C ILE A 25 1.81 14.66 1.90
N VAL A 26 1.03 13.81 2.59
CA VAL A 26 -0.42 13.99 2.77
C VAL A 26 -0.69 15.36 3.39
N SER A 27 0.08 15.77 4.41
CA SER A 27 -0.09 17.09 5.04
C SER A 27 0.20 18.25 4.09
N GLN A 28 1.16 18.10 3.18
CA GLN A 28 1.58 19.14 2.23
C GLN A 28 0.61 19.30 1.06
N VAL A 29 0.04 18.20 0.56
CA VAL A 29 -0.86 18.22 -0.60
C VAL A 29 -2.33 18.38 -0.22
N LYS A 30 -2.65 18.27 1.07
CA LYS A 30 -3.99 18.49 1.62
C LYS A 30 -4.32 19.96 1.69
N GLU A 31 -5.48 20.31 1.18
CA GLU A 31 -6.06 21.64 1.25
C GLU A 31 -7.08 21.70 2.39
N LEU A 32 -7.19 22.87 3.01
CA LEU A 32 -8.24 23.17 3.99
C LEU A 32 -9.20 24.20 3.38
N ASP A 33 -10.44 23.79 3.14
CA ASP A 33 -11.50 24.66 2.65
C ASP A 33 -12.78 24.43 3.47
N ASP A 34 -13.33 25.50 4.04
CA ASP A 34 -14.53 25.46 4.90
C ASP A 34 -14.48 24.37 6.01
N GLY A 35 -13.31 24.22 6.66
CA GLY A 35 -13.08 23.21 7.70
C GLY A 35 -13.12 21.76 7.21
N LYS A 36 -13.03 21.54 5.89
CA LYS A 36 -12.91 20.22 5.27
C LYS A 36 -11.49 20.03 4.79
N GLU A 37 -10.99 18.84 5.07
CA GLU A 37 -9.74 18.35 4.51
C GLU A 37 -10.02 17.83 3.11
N LEU A 38 -9.34 18.39 2.11
CA LEU A 38 -9.57 18.10 0.71
C LEU A 38 -8.28 17.72 -0.01
N PHE A 39 -8.39 16.85 -1.01
CA PHE A 39 -7.39 16.67 -2.07
C PHE A 39 -8.05 17.03 -3.40
N TYR A 40 -7.65 18.14 -4.03
CA TYR A 40 -8.23 18.59 -5.31
C TYR A 40 -9.77 18.60 -5.34
N GLY A 41 -10.40 19.09 -4.26
CA GLY A 41 -11.86 19.14 -4.11
C GLY A 41 -12.52 17.83 -3.62
N VAL A 42 -11.77 16.76 -3.41
CA VAL A 42 -12.26 15.49 -2.85
C VAL A 42 -12.07 15.46 -1.34
N ASN A 43 -13.12 15.11 -0.58
CA ASN A 43 -13.04 15.03 0.87
C ASN A 43 -12.10 13.92 1.33
N ALA A 44 -11.10 14.30 2.14
CA ALA A 44 -10.04 13.44 2.64
C ALA A 44 -10.33 12.80 4.02
N ARG A 45 -11.48 13.07 4.64
CA ARG A 45 -11.79 12.62 6.02
C ARG A 45 -11.81 11.10 6.20
N ASN A 46 -11.99 10.35 5.12
CA ASN A 46 -11.98 8.89 5.15
C ASN A 46 -10.64 8.30 4.64
N LEU A 47 -9.56 9.11 4.63
CA LEU A 47 -8.21 8.63 4.33
C LEU A 47 -7.43 8.51 5.63
N LEU A 48 -6.94 7.31 5.92
CA LEU A 48 -6.05 7.02 7.04
C LEU A 48 -4.68 6.63 6.49
N VAL A 49 -3.63 7.10 7.14
CA VAL A 49 -2.25 6.66 6.89
C VAL A 49 -1.81 5.87 8.11
N VAL A 50 -1.38 4.63 7.90
CA VAL A 50 -1.11 3.66 8.96
C VAL A 50 0.26 3.04 8.77
N ASN A 51 0.98 2.85 9.87
CA ASN A 51 2.25 2.16 9.86
C ASN A 51 2.03 0.65 9.75
N SER A 52 2.59 0.02 8.72
CA SER A 52 2.48 -1.42 8.50
C SER A 52 3.34 -2.27 9.44
N GLY A 53 4.36 -1.68 10.07
CA GLY A 53 5.37 -2.40 10.85
C GLY A 53 6.44 -3.11 10.01
N ASN A 54 6.41 -2.92 8.69
CA ASN A 54 7.34 -3.56 7.75
C ASN A 54 8.58 -2.70 7.48
N ASP A 55 9.74 -3.33 7.29
CA ASP A 55 11.04 -2.70 7.02
C ASP A 55 11.73 -3.25 5.74
N LEU A 56 10.98 -3.97 4.90
CA LEU A 56 11.48 -4.63 3.70
C LEU A 56 10.78 -4.10 2.43
N PRO A 57 11.40 -4.28 1.24
CA PRO A 57 10.75 -3.96 -0.04
C PRO A 57 9.73 -5.02 -0.48
N VAL A 58 9.64 -6.10 0.29
CA VAL A 58 8.64 -7.16 0.23
C VAL A 58 7.76 -7.10 1.48
N ASN A 59 6.72 -7.93 1.57
CA ASN A 59 5.80 -7.89 2.70
C ASN A 59 5.35 -9.29 3.14
N ASP A 60 5.60 -9.64 4.40
CA ASP A 60 5.05 -10.83 5.06
C ASP A 60 3.76 -10.45 5.80
N LEU A 61 2.62 -10.74 5.17
CA LEU A 61 1.30 -10.41 5.72
C LEU A 61 0.91 -11.23 6.95
N SER A 62 1.68 -12.26 7.33
CA SER A 62 1.49 -12.97 8.59
C SER A 62 2.00 -12.17 9.80
N SER A 63 2.81 -11.13 9.57
CA SER A 63 3.43 -10.30 10.59
C SER A 63 3.32 -8.81 10.25
N VAL A 64 2.15 -8.22 10.51
CA VAL A 64 1.89 -6.78 10.38
C VAL A 64 1.75 -6.12 11.75
N SER A 65 1.83 -4.79 11.80
CA SER A 65 1.58 -4.02 13.01
C SER A 65 0.17 -4.31 13.58
N LEU A 66 0.04 -4.22 14.90
CA LEU A 66 -1.26 -4.37 15.57
C LEU A 66 -2.26 -3.30 15.12
N GLU A 67 -1.79 -2.09 14.84
CA GLU A 67 -2.62 -0.98 14.36
C GLU A 67 -3.22 -1.29 13.00
N LEU A 68 -2.40 -1.75 12.03
CA LEU A 68 -2.88 -2.12 10.70
C LEU A 68 -3.86 -3.30 10.79
N SER A 69 -3.54 -4.33 11.58
CA SER A 69 -4.41 -5.48 11.78
C SER A 69 -5.78 -5.10 12.36
N PHE A 70 -5.81 -4.15 13.29
CA PHE A 70 -7.05 -3.66 13.89
C PHE A 70 -7.88 -2.81 12.91
N ILE A 71 -7.25 -1.81 12.29
CA ILE A 71 -7.94 -0.86 11.39
C ILE A 71 -8.41 -1.54 10.09
N ALA A 72 -7.70 -2.55 9.60
CA ALA A 72 -8.10 -3.27 8.38
C ALA A 72 -9.04 -4.47 8.64
N SER A 73 -9.53 -4.65 9.87
CA SER A 73 -10.26 -5.86 10.26
C SER A 73 -11.61 -6.05 9.56
N ASP A 74 -12.23 -4.97 9.11
CA ASP A 74 -13.50 -4.93 8.38
C ASP A 74 -13.34 -4.54 6.90
N ALA A 75 -12.11 -4.49 6.39
CA ALA A 75 -11.83 -4.17 5.00
C ALA A 75 -12.51 -5.16 4.04
N ASP A 76 -13.21 -4.63 3.05
CA ASP A 76 -13.89 -5.38 1.99
C ASP A 76 -13.06 -5.50 0.70
N LEU A 77 -11.97 -4.73 0.59
CA LEU A 77 -11.00 -4.79 -0.49
C LEU A 77 -9.57 -4.58 0.02
N VAL A 78 -8.65 -5.48 -0.35
CA VAL A 78 -7.20 -5.31 -0.12
C VAL A 78 -6.49 -5.03 -1.43
N ILE A 79 -5.68 -3.98 -1.47
CA ILE A 79 -4.82 -3.68 -2.63
C ILE A 79 -3.36 -3.82 -2.20
N LEU A 80 -2.63 -4.71 -2.88
CA LEU A 80 -1.18 -4.82 -2.75
C LEU A 80 -0.54 -4.21 -3.99
N GLU A 81 0.35 -3.24 -3.76
CA GLU A 81 1.05 -2.51 -4.82
C GLU A 81 2.54 -2.88 -4.87
N GLY A 82 3.06 -3.01 -6.08
CA GLY A 82 4.48 -3.20 -6.35
C GLY A 82 4.90 -4.65 -6.56
N MET A 83 6.03 -4.85 -7.24
CA MET A 83 6.55 -6.18 -7.53
C MET A 83 6.88 -6.95 -6.24
N GLY A 84 7.60 -6.33 -5.31
CA GLY A 84 8.00 -6.99 -4.05
C GLY A 84 6.80 -7.43 -3.21
N ARG A 85 5.90 -6.49 -2.87
CA ARG A 85 4.77 -6.77 -1.96
C ARG A 85 3.67 -7.58 -2.61
N ALA A 86 3.34 -7.34 -3.88
CA ALA A 86 2.19 -7.95 -4.53
C ALA A 86 2.53 -9.19 -5.36
N ILE A 87 3.70 -9.23 -5.98
CA ILE A 87 4.08 -10.29 -6.94
C ILE A 87 5.03 -11.31 -6.28
N GLU A 88 6.12 -10.84 -5.68
CA GLU A 88 7.18 -11.72 -5.15
C GLU A 88 6.73 -12.45 -3.86
N THR A 89 5.95 -11.80 -2.98
CA THR A 89 5.52 -12.44 -1.72
C THR A 89 4.04 -12.83 -1.64
N ASN A 90 3.13 -12.10 -2.29
CA ASN A 90 1.68 -12.25 -2.01
C ASN A 90 0.79 -12.49 -3.23
N LEU A 91 1.34 -12.87 -4.39
CA LEU A 91 0.57 -13.03 -5.63
C LEU A 91 -0.63 -13.98 -5.47
N TYR A 92 -0.41 -15.08 -4.76
CA TYR A 92 -1.40 -16.12 -4.51
C TYR A 92 -1.96 -16.10 -3.08
N ALA A 93 -1.69 -15.03 -2.31
CA ALA A 93 -2.25 -14.90 -0.97
C ALA A 93 -3.78 -14.79 -1.04
N LEU A 94 -4.45 -15.62 -0.24
CA LEU A 94 -5.90 -15.66 -0.12
C LEU A 94 -6.36 -14.68 0.97
N PHE A 95 -7.40 -13.91 0.67
CA PHE A 95 -8.03 -12.98 1.59
C PHE A 95 -9.49 -13.38 1.81
N LYS A 96 -10.06 -12.95 2.93
CA LYS A 96 -11.49 -13.16 3.23
C LYS A 96 -12.41 -12.24 2.42
N CYS A 97 -11.84 -11.21 1.83
CA CYS A 97 -12.50 -10.19 1.03
C CYS A 97 -11.84 -10.09 -0.35
N ASP A 98 -12.33 -9.19 -1.20
CA ASP A 98 -11.76 -9.00 -2.52
C ASP A 98 -10.31 -8.51 -2.41
N ALA A 99 -9.46 -8.91 -3.36
CA ALA A 99 -8.06 -8.52 -3.34
C ALA A 99 -7.50 -8.26 -4.74
N LEU A 100 -6.91 -7.09 -4.91
CA LEU A 100 -6.17 -6.69 -6.11
C LEU A 100 -4.66 -6.75 -5.83
N LYS A 101 -3.91 -7.46 -6.67
CA LYS A 101 -2.45 -7.45 -6.68
C LYS A 101 -2.01 -6.76 -7.94
N ILE A 102 -1.38 -5.61 -7.80
CA ILE A 102 -0.98 -4.76 -8.93
C ILE A 102 0.48 -4.39 -8.80
N GLY A 103 1.25 -4.62 -9.85
CA GLY A 103 2.67 -4.31 -9.87
C GLY A 103 3.25 -4.45 -11.25
N MET A 104 4.33 -3.73 -11.51
CA MET A 104 5.09 -3.83 -12.74
C MET A 104 6.23 -4.84 -12.55
N VAL A 105 6.35 -5.77 -13.49
CA VAL A 105 7.43 -6.77 -13.48
C VAL A 105 8.73 -6.13 -13.97
N LYS A 106 9.71 -6.02 -13.07
CA LYS A 106 11.02 -5.38 -13.28
C LYS A 106 12.21 -6.34 -13.20
N HIS A 107 12.00 -7.60 -12.84
CA HIS A 107 13.04 -8.64 -12.84
C HIS A 107 12.75 -9.68 -13.93
N SER A 108 13.78 -10.07 -14.67
CA SER A 108 13.69 -11.09 -15.74
C SER A 108 13.17 -12.42 -15.22
N GLU A 109 13.62 -12.82 -14.05
CA GLU A 109 13.32 -14.07 -13.36
C GLU A 109 11.84 -14.12 -12.98
N VAL A 110 11.28 -12.98 -12.54
CA VAL A 110 9.84 -12.84 -12.25
C VAL A 110 9.03 -12.86 -13.54
N ALA A 111 9.51 -12.22 -14.61
CA ALA A 111 8.85 -12.28 -15.91
C ALA A 111 8.79 -13.70 -16.46
N GLU A 112 9.89 -14.44 -16.37
CA GLU A 112 9.97 -15.85 -16.75
C GLU A 112 9.00 -16.70 -15.91
N PHE A 113 9.00 -16.53 -14.59
CA PHE A 113 8.07 -17.23 -13.69
C PHE A 113 6.60 -17.01 -14.06
N LEU A 114 6.24 -15.78 -14.45
CA LEU A 114 4.87 -15.43 -14.83
C LEU A 114 4.53 -15.79 -16.29
N GLY A 115 5.47 -16.30 -17.08
CA GLY A 115 5.32 -16.43 -18.53
C GLY A 115 5.02 -15.09 -19.22
N GLY A 116 5.48 -14.00 -18.61
CA GLY A 116 5.17 -12.62 -18.97
C GLY A 116 6.29 -11.94 -19.72
N ARG A 117 6.26 -10.61 -19.72
CA ARG A 117 7.31 -9.77 -20.31
C ARG A 117 7.92 -8.91 -19.22
N LEU A 118 9.24 -8.81 -19.25
CA LEU A 118 9.96 -7.80 -18.50
C LEU A 118 9.63 -6.42 -19.09
N LEU A 119 9.28 -5.47 -18.23
CA LEU A 119 9.29 -4.07 -18.64
C LEU A 119 10.63 -3.45 -18.25
N ILE A 120 11.33 -2.94 -19.25
CA ILE A 120 12.54 -2.12 -19.07
C ILE A 120 12.08 -0.68 -19.25
N VAL A 121 12.07 0.09 -18.17
CA VAL A 121 11.82 1.54 -18.16
C VAL A 121 13.12 2.31 -17.93
#